data_AF-A0A2E5HEC7-F1
#
_entry.id   AF-A0A2E5HEC7-F1
#
_cell.length_a   1.000
_cell.length_b   1.000
_cell.length_c   1.000
_cell.angle_alpha   90.00
_cell.angle_beta   90.00
_cell.angle_gamma   90.00
#
_symmetry.space_group_name_H-M   'P 1'
#
loop_
_entity.id
_entity.type
_entity.pdbx_description
1 polymer ?
#
loop_
_entity_poly.entity_id
_entity_poly.type
_entity_poly.pdbx_seq_one_letter_code
_entity_poly.pdbx_strand_id
1 'polypeptide(L)'
;MDKVTTRPMRKAYYISKKGEKKPTYRPRHKKHNFLKNWRIIKYYITRKYEINTPTLEILLFLYDENIFTKEQFFSFSKLIDWDKRRFSDMVTQGYIKTWREGKKYHYQTLYELSQKSKLICSHTYKKLTQEEEISENPYRNPIFSKSAGYMDKKYREIIKKMNLVSRGNSQT
;
A
#
# COMPACT_ATOMS: atom_id res chain seq x y z
N MET A 1 -66.62 -61.60 -28.30
CA MET A 1 -65.79 -60.77 -29.20
C MET A 1 -65.22 -59.64 -28.35
N ASP A 2 -64.08 -59.87 -27.70
CA ASP A 2 -63.46 -58.86 -26.83
C ASP A 2 -62.28 -58.23 -27.56
N LYS A 3 -62.38 -56.92 -27.85
CA LYS A 3 -61.31 -56.17 -28.49
C LYS A 3 -60.24 -55.85 -27.46
N VAL A 4 -59.11 -56.58 -27.50
CA VAL A 4 -57.91 -56.24 -26.73
C VAL A 4 -57.29 -54.98 -27.33
N THR A 5 -57.62 -53.81 -26.77
CA THR A 5 -56.96 -52.54 -27.10
C THR A 5 -55.59 -52.48 -26.45
N THR A 6 -54.52 -52.73 -27.22
CA THR A 6 -53.15 -52.43 -26.81
C THR A 6 -52.91 -50.93 -26.81
N ARG A 7 -52.72 -50.33 -25.62
CA ARG A 7 -52.32 -48.93 -25.50
C ARG A 7 -50.86 -48.77 -25.96
N PRO A 8 -50.52 -47.83 -26.85
CA PRO A 8 -49.14 -47.65 -27.31
C PRO A 8 -48.25 -47.14 -26.16
N MET A 9 -47.09 -47.76 -25.97
CA MET A 9 -46.09 -47.30 -24.99
C MET A 9 -45.57 -45.91 -25.36
N ARG A 10 -45.76 -44.92 -24.47
CA ARG A 10 -45.15 -43.59 -24.62
C ARG A 10 -43.66 -43.66 -24.31
N LYS A 11 -42.79 -43.41 -25.30
CA LYS A 11 -41.34 -43.25 -25.09
C LYS A 11 -41.09 -41.95 -24.31
N ALA A 12 -40.49 -42.05 -23.12
CA ALA A 12 -40.01 -40.89 -22.38
C ALA A 12 -38.67 -40.43 -22.99
N TYR A 13 -38.66 -39.25 -23.61
CA TYR A 13 -37.43 -38.62 -24.08
C TYR A 13 -36.84 -37.76 -22.97
N TYR A 14 -35.66 -38.12 -22.48
CA TYR A 14 -34.92 -37.27 -21.55
C TYR A 14 -34.23 -36.15 -22.33
N ILE A 15 -34.74 -34.92 -22.19
CA ILE A 15 -34.06 -33.73 -22.71
C ILE A 15 -33.06 -33.29 -21.64
N SER A 16 -31.77 -33.51 -21.86
CA SER A 16 -30.76 -32.88 -20.99
C SER A 16 -30.73 -31.38 -21.30
N LYS A 17 -31.12 -30.54 -20.32
CA LYS A 17 -30.94 -29.10 -20.46
C LYS A 17 -29.44 -28.83 -20.49
N LYS A 18 -28.92 -28.38 -21.63
CA LYS A 18 -27.54 -27.90 -21.74
C LYS A 18 -27.39 -26.72 -20.76
N GLY A 19 -26.56 -26.89 -19.72
CA GLY A 19 -26.43 -25.89 -18.66
C GLY A 19 -26.13 -24.51 -19.23
N GLU A 20 -26.79 -23.48 -18.70
CA GLU A 20 -26.57 -22.10 -19.14
C GLU A 20 -25.10 -21.72 -19.01
N LYS A 21 -24.54 -21.09 -20.05
CA LYS A 21 -23.16 -20.61 -20.01
C LYS A 21 -23.06 -19.51 -18.96
N LYS A 22 -22.17 -19.69 -17.98
CA LYS A 22 -21.91 -18.65 -16.97
C LYS A 22 -21.40 -17.38 -17.67
N PRO A 23 -21.89 -16.18 -17.29
CA PRO A 23 -21.44 -14.94 -17.90
C PRO A 23 -19.93 -14.76 -17.71
N THR A 24 -19.24 -14.36 -18.77
CA THR A 24 -17.80 -14.06 -18.72
C THR A 24 -17.59 -12.63 -18.25
N TYR A 25 -16.87 -12.46 -17.14
CA TYR A 25 -16.50 -11.14 -16.65
C TYR A 25 -15.39 -10.52 -17.51
N ARG A 26 -15.62 -9.33 -18.05
CA ARG A 26 -14.62 -8.53 -18.76
C ARG A 26 -14.20 -7.35 -17.88
N PRO A 27 -13.02 -7.38 -17.25
CA PRO A 27 -12.57 -6.27 -16.41
C PRO A 27 -12.36 -5.01 -17.25
N ARG A 28 -12.75 -3.84 -16.73
CA ARG A 28 -12.31 -2.54 -17.28
C ARG A 28 -10.97 -2.16 -16.66
N HIS A 29 -10.00 -1.81 -17.51
CA HIS A 29 -8.73 -1.29 -17.04
C HIS A 29 -8.92 0.10 -16.40
N LYS A 30 -8.42 0.27 -15.17
CA LYS A 30 -8.46 1.54 -14.45
C LYS A 30 -7.12 2.24 -14.61
N LYS A 31 -7.14 3.51 -15.07
CA LYS A 31 -5.92 4.33 -15.25
C LYS A 31 -5.23 4.68 -13.94
N HIS A 32 -5.99 4.89 -12.86
CA HIS A 32 -5.48 5.29 -11.55
C HIS A 32 -5.77 4.19 -10.52
N ASN A 33 -4.78 3.36 -10.20
CA ASN A 33 -4.92 2.22 -9.27
C ASN A 33 -3.82 2.19 -8.19
N PHE A 34 -3.16 3.32 -7.95
CA PHE A 34 -1.97 3.42 -7.10
C PHE A 34 -2.24 3.05 -5.63
N LEU A 35 -3.47 3.24 -5.15
CA LEU A 35 -3.80 2.99 -3.75
C LEU A 35 -4.18 1.55 -3.41
N LYS A 36 -4.32 0.66 -4.41
CA LYS A 36 -4.67 -0.75 -4.17
C LYS A 36 -3.72 -1.40 -3.15
N ASN A 37 -2.42 -1.12 -3.29
CA ASN A 37 -1.37 -1.72 -2.46
C ASN A 37 -0.98 -0.84 -1.26
N TRP A 38 -1.61 0.33 -1.09
CA TRP A 38 -1.22 1.33 -0.10
C TRP A 38 -1.12 0.74 1.32
N ARG A 39 -2.12 -0.03 1.75
CA ARG A 39 -2.12 -0.65 3.08
C ARG A 39 -0.92 -1.58 3.31
N ILE A 40 -0.56 -2.36 2.29
CA ILE A 40 0.55 -3.33 2.36
C ILE A 40 1.88 -2.60 2.44
N ILE A 41 2.04 -1.58 1.59
CA ILE A 41 3.28 -0.80 1.50
C ILE A 41 3.47 0.05 2.75
N LYS A 42 2.40 0.71 3.22
CA LYS A 42 2.40 1.46 4.47
C LYS A 42 2.88 0.58 5.62
N TYR A 43 2.32 -0.62 5.74
CA TYR A 43 2.75 -1.59 6.76
C TYR A 43 4.22 -2.00 6.60
N TYR A 44 4.67 -2.29 5.39
CA TYR A 44 6.07 -2.64 5.14
C TYR A 44 7.03 -1.50 5.50
N ILE A 45 6.73 -0.27 5.10
CA ILE A 45 7.59 0.90 5.32
C ILE A 45 7.67 1.21 6.81
N THR A 46 6.55 1.22 7.53
CA THR A 46 6.55 1.44 8.99
C THR A 46 7.36 0.37 9.73
N ARG A 47 7.25 -0.90 9.32
CA ARG A 47 8.04 -1.99 9.92
C ARG A 47 9.53 -1.91 9.57
N LYS A 48 9.89 -1.59 8.33
CA LYS A 48 11.28 -1.53 7.86
C LYS A 48 12.07 -0.38 8.51
N TYR A 49 11.43 0.76 8.70
CA TYR A 49 12.07 1.97 9.22
C TYR A 49 11.76 2.22 10.70
N GLU A 50 10.99 1.33 11.33
CA GLU A 50 10.59 1.45 12.74
C GLU A 50 9.91 2.79 13.05
N ILE A 51 9.12 3.28 12.10
CA ILE A 51 8.35 4.52 12.23
C ILE A 51 6.87 4.23 12.43
N ASN A 52 6.17 5.13 13.11
CA ASN A 52 4.72 5.07 13.22
C ASN A 52 4.03 5.59 11.94
N THR A 53 2.73 5.34 11.84
CA THR A 53 1.93 5.81 10.70
C THR A 53 1.88 7.34 10.58
N PRO A 54 1.65 8.11 11.68
CA PRO A 54 1.74 9.57 11.69
C PRO A 54 3.02 10.14 11.07
N THR A 55 4.18 9.60 11.46
CA THR A 55 5.49 10.05 10.97
C THR A 55 5.59 9.80 9.48
N LEU A 56 5.20 8.63 8.98
CA LEU A 56 5.22 8.37 7.54
C LEU A 56 4.30 9.33 6.76
N GLU A 57 3.11 9.62 7.26
CA GLU A 57 2.16 10.54 6.61
C GLU A 57 2.72 11.97 6.55
N ILE A 58 3.38 12.44 7.60
CA ILE A 58 4.09 13.73 7.61
C ILE A 58 5.27 13.73 6.64
N LEU A 59 6.08 12.67 6.62
CA LEU A 59 7.21 12.57 5.71
C LEU A 59 6.74 12.67 4.25
N LEU A 60 5.68 11.96 3.89
CA LEU A 60 5.13 11.99 2.53
C LEU A 60 4.56 13.35 2.16
N PHE A 61 3.87 14.02 3.08
CA PHE A 61 3.34 15.37 2.84
C PHE A 61 4.47 16.38 2.61
N LEU A 62 5.48 16.38 3.50
CA LEU A 62 6.60 17.31 3.41
C LEU A 62 7.56 17.01 2.24
N TYR A 63 7.47 15.82 1.65
CA TYR A 63 8.30 15.42 0.52
C TYR A 63 8.03 16.29 -0.71
N ASP A 64 6.77 16.68 -0.92
CA ASP A 64 6.36 17.50 -2.07
C ASP A 64 6.55 19.02 -1.80
N GLU A 65 6.57 19.44 -0.53
CA GLU A 65 6.74 20.85 -0.12
C GLU A 65 8.19 21.36 -0.27
N ASN A 66 9.19 20.48 -0.38
CA ASN A 66 10.64 20.76 -0.42
C ASN A 66 11.22 21.46 0.82
N ILE A 67 10.82 22.70 1.10
CA ILE A 67 11.28 23.53 2.22
C ILE A 67 10.06 24.09 2.94
N PHE A 68 10.06 24.09 4.27
CA PHE A 68 8.91 24.51 5.08
C PHE A 68 9.31 25.25 6.36
N THR A 69 8.38 26.05 6.87
CA THR A 69 8.48 26.68 8.19
C THR A 69 7.90 25.76 9.29
N LYS A 70 8.23 26.05 10.54
CA LYS A 70 7.63 25.35 11.69
C LYS A 70 6.11 25.52 11.75
N GLU A 71 5.59 26.67 11.30
CA GLU A 71 4.17 26.97 11.24
C GLU A 71 3.43 26.11 10.19
N GLN A 72 4.03 25.94 9.01
CA GLN A 72 3.52 25.05 7.97
C GLN A 72 3.48 23.60 8.46
N PHE A 73 4.55 23.14 9.11
CA PHE A 73 4.58 21.81 9.74
C PHE A 73 3.41 21.61 10.72
N PHE A 74 3.19 22.56 11.64
CA PHE A 74 2.10 22.42 12.60
C PHE A 74 0.72 22.52 11.97
N SER A 75 0.57 23.29 10.90
CA SER A 75 -0.69 23.38 10.16
C SER A 75 -1.08 22.01 9.59
N PHE A 76 -0.12 21.27 9.03
CA PHE A 76 -0.36 19.90 8.60
C PHE A 76 -0.53 18.93 9.77
N SER A 77 0.32 19.02 10.80
CA SER A 77 0.27 18.10 11.95
C SER A 77 -1.06 18.15 12.72
N LYS A 78 -1.90 19.19 12.53
CA LYS A 78 -3.26 19.25 13.08
C LYS A 78 -4.20 18.19 12.51
N LEU A 79 -3.90 17.65 11.32
CA LEU A 79 -4.69 16.59 10.68
C LEU A 79 -4.45 15.20 11.31
N ILE A 80 -3.39 15.07 12.11
CA ILE A 80 -2.97 13.82 12.75
C ILE A 80 -3.13 13.99 14.27
N ASP A 81 -3.12 12.88 15.01
CA ASP A 81 -3.18 12.86 16.47
C ASP A 81 -2.31 13.96 17.09
N TRP A 82 -2.87 14.70 18.05
CA TRP A 82 -2.22 15.85 18.66
C TRP A 82 -0.96 15.43 19.43
N ASP A 83 0.19 15.92 19.00
CA ASP A 83 1.48 15.68 19.65
C ASP A 83 2.33 16.95 19.60
N LYS A 84 2.47 17.59 20.77
CA LYS A 84 3.23 18.85 20.92
C LYS A 84 4.74 18.64 20.72
N ARG A 85 5.24 17.41 20.88
CA ARG A 85 6.67 17.08 20.80
C ARG A 85 7.10 16.61 19.43
N ARG A 86 6.16 16.24 18.56
CA ARG A 86 6.43 15.65 17.24
C ARG A 86 7.48 16.38 16.42
N PHE A 87 7.38 17.70 16.30
CA PHE A 87 8.36 18.47 15.54
C PHE A 87 9.77 18.31 16.13
N SER A 88 9.91 18.46 17.45
CA SER A 88 11.19 18.29 18.13
C SER A 88 11.71 16.87 17.98
N ASP A 89 10.85 15.87 18.19
CA ASP A 89 11.23 14.47 18.10
C ASP A 89 11.67 14.11 16.66
N MET A 90 11.02 14.64 15.63
CA MET A 90 11.41 14.43 14.24
C MET A 90 12.74 15.11 13.87
N VAL A 91 13.04 16.27 14.45
CA VAL A 91 14.36 16.91 14.31
C VAL A 91 15.42 16.09 15.03
N THR A 92 15.19 15.71 16.30
CA THR A 92 16.13 14.90 17.11
C THR A 92 16.39 13.52 16.50
N GLN A 93 15.38 12.87 15.91
CA GLN A 93 15.51 11.58 15.22
C GLN A 93 16.11 11.70 13.80
N GLY A 94 16.48 12.91 13.38
CA GLY A 94 17.16 13.17 12.12
C GLY A 94 16.26 13.05 10.88
N TYR A 95 14.94 13.16 11.02
CA TYR A 95 14.01 13.19 9.89
C TYR A 95 13.95 14.56 9.22
N ILE A 96 14.09 15.62 10.02
CA ILE A 96 14.05 17.01 9.58
C ILE A 96 15.39 17.65 9.93
N LYS A 97 15.92 18.48 9.03
CA LYS A 97 17.10 19.29 9.27
C LYS A 97 16.83 20.75 8.94
N THR A 98 17.60 21.64 9.55
CA THR A 98 17.57 23.07 9.22
C THR A 98 18.19 23.26 7.84
N TRP A 99 17.46 23.91 6.93
CA TRP A 99 17.99 24.34 5.64
C TRP A 99 18.66 25.71 5.75
N ARG A 100 17.99 26.64 6.45
CA ARG A 100 18.48 27.99 6.72
C ARG A 100 18.03 28.45 8.10
N GLU A 101 18.98 28.86 8.92
CA GLU A 101 18.69 29.50 10.20
C GLU A 101 18.02 30.84 9.99
N GLY A 102 16.91 31.08 10.70
CA GLY A 102 16.23 32.38 10.69
C GLY A 102 17.03 33.43 11.45
N LYS A 103 16.77 34.71 11.14
CA LYS A 103 17.32 35.83 11.92
C LYS A 103 16.18 36.52 12.65
N LYS A 104 16.37 36.74 13.95
CA LYS A 104 15.39 37.39 14.84
C LYS A 104 14.86 38.67 14.19
N TYR A 105 13.53 38.81 14.11
CA TYR A 105 12.81 39.93 13.49
C TYR A 105 12.96 40.16 11.99
N HIS A 106 13.69 39.32 11.24
CA HIS A 106 13.85 39.49 9.79
C HIS A 106 13.18 38.39 8.99
N TYR A 107 13.51 37.13 9.25
CA TYR A 107 12.98 35.99 8.50
C TYR A 107 12.98 34.72 9.33
N GLN A 108 12.01 33.85 9.05
CA GLN A 108 11.83 32.59 9.76
C GLN A 108 12.91 31.55 9.40
N THR A 109 13.14 30.62 10.34
CA THR A 109 13.93 29.41 10.11
C THR A 109 13.21 28.48 9.15
N LEU A 110 13.95 27.98 8.17
CA LEU A 110 13.46 27.06 7.16
C LEU A 110 14.05 25.68 7.38
N TYR A 111 13.20 24.68 7.21
CA TYR A 111 13.50 23.28 7.43
C TYR A 111 13.30 22.51 6.12
N GLU A 112 14.01 21.41 5.98
CA GLU A 112 13.79 20.45 4.91
C GLU A 112 13.85 19.02 5.44
N LEU A 113 13.34 18.08 4.66
CA LEU A 113 13.55 16.66 4.94
C LEU A 113 15.04 16.28 4.81
N SER A 114 15.51 15.45 5.74
CA SER A 114 16.85 14.86 5.64
C SER A 114 16.93 13.85 4.49
N GLN A 115 18.16 13.45 4.11
CA GLN A 115 18.35 12.43 3.08
C GLN A 115 17.71 11.08 3.47
N LYS A 116 17.74 10.74 4.76
CA LYS A 116 17.05 9.55 5.31
C LYS A 116 15.55 9.62 5.02
N SER A 117 14.91 10.74 5.28
CA SER A 117 13.48 10.94 5.03
C SER A 117 13.13 10.90 3.55
N LYS A 118 13.94 11.55 2.70
CA LYS A 118 13.77 11.50 1.24
C LYS A 118 13.89 10.07 0.71
N LEU A 119 14.79 9.26 1.27
CA LEU A 119 14.92 7.84 0.95
C LEU A 119 13.67 7.03 1.34
N ILE A 120 13.11 7.27 2.53
CA ILE A 120 11.87 6.61 2.99
C ILE A 120 10.73 6.92 2.01
N CYS A 121 10.56 8.17 1.62
CA CYS A 121 9.53 8.59 0.67
C CYS A 121 9.76 7.94 -0.70
N SER A 122 10.99 7.98 -1.22
CA SER A 122 11.35 7.33 -2.48
C SER A 122 11.04 5.84 -2.49
N HIS A 123 11.42 5.11 -1.44
CA HIS A 123 11.09 3.68 -1.31
C HIS A 123 9.59 3.42 -1.22
N THR A 124 8.84 4.32 -0.58
CA THR A 124 7.39 4.22 -0.49
C THR A 124 6.77 4.35 -1.89
N TYR A 125 7.14 5.39 -2.64
CA TYR A 125 6.62 5.62 -3.98
C TYR A 125 7.00 4.51 -4.96
N LYS A 126 8.27 4.08 -5.00
CA LYS A 126 8.71 2.97 -5.88
C LYS A 126 7.95 1.67 -5.65
N LYS A 127 7.57 1.39 -4.40
CA LYS A 127 6.77 0.20 -4.07
C LYS A 127 5.29 0.39 -4.39
N LEU A 128 4.78 1.62 -4.29
CA LEU A 128 3.41 1.99 -4.64
C LEU A 128 3.16 1.96 -6.14
N THR A 129 4.12 2.45 -6.92
CA THR A 129 4.11 2.40 -8.39
C THR A 129 4.52 1.04 -8.94
N GLN A 130 4.95 0.12 -8.08
CA GLN A 130 5.43 -1.22 -8.43
C GLN A 130 6.72 -1.22 -9.29
N GLU A 131 7.47 -0.13 -9.31
CA GLU A 131 8.81 -0.06 -9.89
C GLU A 131 9.81 -0.97 -9.15
N GLU A 132 9.62 -1.14 -7.84
CA GLU A 132 10.42 -2.02 -7.00
C GLU A 132 9.52 -2.95 -6.19
N GLU A 133 9.83 -4.25 -6.19
CA GLU A 133 9.14 -5.21 -5.34
C GLU A 133 9.51 -5.06 -3.85
N ILE A 134 8.68 -5.61 -2.97
CA ILE A 134 9.04 -5.70 -1.56
C ILE A 134 9.97 -6.90 -1.39
N SER A 135 11.18 -6.66 -0.90
CA SER A 135 12.16 -7.74 -0.68
C SER A 135 11.59 -8.83 0.23
N GLU A 136 11.68 -10.08 -0.21
CA GLU A 136 11.28 -11.26 0.56
C GLU A 136 12.44 -11.79 1.44
N ASN A 137 13.59 -11.12 1.42
CA ASN A 137 14.76 -11.53 2.18
C ASN A 137 14.59 -11.19 3.68
N PRO A 138 14.64 -12.19 4.59
CA PRO A 138 14.52 -11.99 6.03
C PRO A 138 15.54 -11.02 6.63
N TYR A 139 16.74 -10.91 6.05
CA TYR A 139 17.79 -9.99 6.51
C TYR A 139 17.49 -8.52 6.20
N ARG A 140 16.69 -8.25 5.17
CA ARG A 140 16.35 -6.88 4.72
C ARG A 140 14.90 -6.51 4.99
N ASN A 141 14.09 -7.46 5.45
CA ASN A 141 12.67 -7.29 5.68
C ASN A 141 12.24 -7.95 7.00
N PRO A 142 11.93 -7.17 8.05
CA PRO A 142 11.50 -7.71 9.33
C PRO A 142 10.21 -8.54 9.24
N ILE A 143 9.34 -8.29 8.25
CA ILE A 143 8.11 -9.06 8.02
C ILE A 143 8.44 -10.54 7.65
N PHE A 144 9.59 -10.76 7.02
CA PHE A 144 10.06 -12.09 6.61
C PHE A 144 10.98 -12.74 7.66
N SER A 145 11.21 -12.08 8.80
CA SER A 145 11.97 -12.65 9.93
C SER A 145 11.37 -13.97 10.42
N LYS A 146 12.23 -14.84 10.96
CA LYS A 146 11.81 -16.07 11.65
C LYS A 146 11.00 -15.76 12.92
N SER A 147 11.32 -14.67 13.61
CA SER A 147 10.65 -14.20 14.83
C SER A 147 9.46 -13.27 14.56
N ALA A 148 9.00 -13.18 13.31
CA ALA A 148 7.93 -12.27 12.91
C ALA A 148 6.58 -12.61 13.58
N GLY A 149 5.83 -11.56 13.95
CA GLY A 149 4.55 -11.69 14.64
C GLY A 149 3.43 -12.26 13.76
N TYR A 150 2.26 -12.52 14.35
CA TYR A 150 1.09 -13.04 13.61
C TYR A 150 0.71 -12.17 12.41
N MET A 151 0.65 -10.85 12.62
CA MET A 151 0.30 -9.91 11.56
C MET A 151 1.34 -9.91 10.44
N ASP A 152 2.63 -9.92 10.79
CA ASP A 152 3.71 -9.99 9.79
C ASP A 152 3.57 -11.26 8.92
N LYS A 153 3.17 -12.41 9.49
CA LYS A 153 2.91 -13.64 8.73
C LYS A 153 1.77 -13.47 7.71
N LYS A 154 0.67 -12.80 8.09
CA LYS A 154 -0.43 -12.49 7.16
C LYS A 154 0.00 -11.54 6.05
N TYR A 155 0.75 -10.47 6.39
CA TYR A 155 1.28 -9.56 5.39
C TYR A 155 2.29 -10.23 4.47
N ARG A 156 3.11 -11.15 4.96
CA ARG A 156 4.06 -11.95 4.17
C ARG A 156 3.37 -12.69 3.02
N GLU A 157 2.26 -13.37 3.30
CA GLU A 157 1.48 -14.10 2.28
C GLU A 157 0.95 -13.15 1.20
N ILE A 158 0.45 -11.98 1.61
CA ILE A 158 -0.09 -10.97 0.69
C ILE A 158 1.03 -10.33 -0.14
N ILE A 159 2.18 -10.03 0.47
CA ILE A 159 3.36 -9.47 -0.21
C ILE A 159 3.85 -10.43 -1.29
N LYS A 160 3.94 -11.74 -1.00
CA LYS A 160 4.31 -12.74 -2.01
C LYS A 160 3.37 -12.71 -3.22
N LYS A 161 2.05 -12.67 -2.98
CA LYS A 161 1.05 -12.55 -4.06
C LYS A 161 1.22 -11.24 -4.85
N MET A 162 1.51 -10.13 -4.17
CA MET A 162 1.74 -8.84 -4.81
C MET A 162 2.98 -8.87 -5.71
N ASN A 163 4.10 -9.41 -5.23
CA ASN A 163 5.34 -9.53 -6.00
C ASN A 163 5.17 -10.44 -7.22
N LEU A 164 4.46 -11.56 -7.09
CA LEU A 164 4.15 -12.46 -8.21
C LEU A 164 3.40 -11.73 -9.34
N VAL A 165 2.43 -10.89 -9.00
CA VAL A 165 1.70 -10.08 -9.99
C VAL A 165 2.62 -9.06 -10.66
N SER A 166 3.47 -8.37 -9.90
CA SER A 166 4.44 -7.42 -10.48
C SER A 166 5.39 -8.09 -11.46
N ARG A 167 5.93 -9.28 -11.12
CA ARG A 167 6.83 -10.04 -12.01
C ARG A 167 6.14 -10.50 -13.29
N GLY A 168 4.87 -10.88 -13.21
CA GLY A 168 4.06 -11.25 -14.38
C GLY A 168 3.78 -10.08 -15.33
N ASN A 169 3.62 -8.87 -14.79
CA ASN A 169 3.43 -7.66 -15.61
C ASN A 169 4.72 -7.19 -16.30
N SER A 170 5.89 -7.53 -15.78
CA SER A 170 7.19 -7.16 -16.38
C SER A 170 7.59 -8.02 -17.58
N GLN A 171 6.86 -9.11 -17.87
CA GLN A 171 7.13 -10.02 -19.00
C GLN A 171 6.24 -9.75 -20.23
N THR A 172 5.38 -8.74 -20.18
CA THR A 172 4.50 -8.29 -21.27
C THR A 172 4.85 -6.87 -21.66
#